data_AF-A0A4Y2DDY6-F1
#
_entry.id   AF-A0A4Y2DDY6-F1
#
_cell.length_a   1.000
_cell.length_b   1.000
_cell.length_c   1.000
_cell.angle_alpha   90.00
_cell.angle_beta   90.00
_cell.angle_gamma   90.00
#
_symmetry.space_group_name_H-M   'P 1'
#
loop_
_entity.id
_entity.type
_entity.pdbx_description
1 polymer ?
#
loop_
_entity_poly.entity_id
_entity_poly.type
_entity_poly.pdbx_seq_one_letter_code
_entity_poly.pdbx_strand_id
1 'polypeptide(L)'
;MRHHSELQNMGNEKPFSHQPVSLHSKTVTVWCGFTASFIVGPFFFEDIGPVTCTVNGILNETLMRNHLIPALQQRECVGSTDFMQDGAPPHIANPAKRLTEQAFRI
;
A
#
# COMPACT_ATOMS: atom_id res chain seq x y z
N MET A 1 15.80 -19.06 -26.58
CA MET A 1 15.15 -18.72 -27.87
C MET A 1 13.85 -19.52 -27.91
N ARG A 2 12.72 -18.93 -27.51
CA ARG A 2 11.50 -19.70 -27.18
C ARG A 2 10.73 -20.04 -28.45
N HIS A 3 10.61 -21.35 -28.72
CA HIS A 3 9.72 -21.94 -29.72
C HIS A 3 8.27 -21.58 -29.39
N HIS A 4 7.58 -20.91 -30.32
CA HIS A 4 6.13 -20.82 -30.35
C HIS A 4 5.62 -21.98 -31.19
N SER A 5 4.95 -22.95 -30.56
CA SER A 5 4.17 -23.97 -31.26
C SER A 5 2.79 -23.39 -31.60
N GLU A 6 2.53 -23.13 -32.87
CA GLU A 6 1.20 -22.78 -33.38
C GLU A 6 0.32 -24.04 -33.39
N LEU A 7 -0.75 -24.03 -32.58
CA LEU A 7 -1.83 -25.02 -32.70
C LEU A 7 -2.72 -24.61 -33.88
N GLN A 8 -2.73 -25.41 -34.95
CA GLN A 8 -3.64 -25.22 -36.07
C GLN A 8 -5.04 -25.75 -35.68
N ASN A 9 -6.01 -24.85 -35.58
CA ASN A 9 -7.41 -25.16 -35.31
C ASN A 9 -8.14 -25.48 -36.63
N MET A 10 -8.67 -26.69 -36.76
CA MET A 10 -9.45 -27.16 -37.92
C MET A 10 -10.93 -26.78 -37.76
N GLY A 11 -11.27 -25.53 -38.03
CA GLY A 11 -12.64 -25.03 -38.08
C GLY A 11 -12.72 -23.79 -38.97
N ASN A 12 -13.66 -23.75 -39.92
CA ASN A 12 -13.77 -22.71 -40.95
C ASN A 12 -14.36 -21.38 -40.43
N GLU A 13 -14.09 -21.03 -39.18
CA GLU A 13 -14.63 -19.87 -38.50
C GLU A 13 -13.53 -18.89 -38.13
N LYS A 14 -13.70 -17.64 -38.59
CA LYS A 14 -12.75 -16.54 -38.40
C LYS A 14 -12.59 -16.31 -36.89
N PRO A 15 -11.38 -16.43 -36.30
CA PRO A 15 -11.21 -16.16 -34.88
C PRO A 15 -11.60 -14.70 -34.62
N PHE A 16 -12.67 -14.49 -33.85
CA PHE A 16 -13.00 -13.17 -33.35
C PHE A 16 -11.80 -12.65 -32.57
N SER A 17 -11.21 -11.55 -33.05
CA SER A 17 -10.12 -10.88 -32.34
C SER A 17 -10.72 -10.17 -31.13
N HIS A 18 -10.79 -10.88 -30.00
CA HIS A 18 -11.06 -10.26 -28.72
C HIS A 18 -9.79 -9.59 -28.25
N GLN A 19 -9.75 -8.26 -28.30
CA GLN A 19 -8.75 -7.48 -27.58
C GLN A 19 -9.05 -7.62 -26.07
N PRO A 20 -8.12 -8.12 -25.25
CA PRO A 20 -8.32 -8.18 -23.81
C PRO A 20 -8.41 -6.74 -23.26
N VAL A 21 -9.56 -6.40 -22.69
CA VAL A 21 -9.71 -5.15 -21.91
C VAL A 21 -9.05 -5.38 -20.55
N SER A 22 -8.12 -4.51 -20.18
CA SER A 22 -7.55 -4.51 -18.82
C SER A 22 -8.66 -4.30 -17.81
N LEU A 23 -8.85 -5.27 -16.91
CA LEU A 23 -9.75 -5.15 -15.75
C LEU A 23 -9.14 -4.29 -14.63
N HIS A 24 -7.90 -3.84 -14.77
CA HIS A 24 -7.20 -3.06 -13.75
C HIS A 24 -7.63 -1.59 -13.84
N SER A 25 -8.51 -1.17 -12.93
CA SER A 25 -8.73 0.25 -12.64
C SER A 25 -7.51 0.84 -11.92
N LYS A 26 -7.24 2.13 -12.13
CA LYS A 26 -6.22 2.85 -11.34
C LYS A 26 -6.66 2.88 -9.87
N THR A 27 -5.82 2.34 -8.99
CA THR A 27 -6.05 2.34 -7.54
C THR A 27 -5.03 3.23 -6.83
N VAL A 28 -5.44 3.85 -5.73
CA VAL A 28 -4.56 4.60 -4.83
C VAL A 28 -4.54 3.91 -3.47
N THR A 29 -3.37 3.85 -2.85
CA THR A 29 -3.21 3.29 -1.50
C THR A 29 -3.09 4.44 -0.51
N VAL A 30 -3.84 4.35 0.58
CA VAL A 30 -3.90 5.39 1.62
C VAL A 30 -3.59 4.76 2.97
N TRP A 31 -2.85 5.47 3.81
CA TRP A 31 -2.75 5.20 5.23
C TRP A 31 -3.65 6.17 6.00
N CYS A 32 -4.45 5.65 6.92
CA CYS A 32 -5.25 6.46 7.83
C CYS A 32 -5.30 5.79 9.19
N GLY A 33 -5.20 6.58 10.25
CA GLY A 33 -5.43 6.16 11.62
C GLY A 33 -6.61 6.92 12.20
N PHE A 34 -7.20 6.39 13.25
CA PHE A 34 -8.25 7.08 14.00
C PHE A 34 -8.11 6.77 15.48
N THR A 35 -8.57 7.71 16.30
CA THR A 35 -8.72 7.57 17.74
C THR A 35 -10.20 7.71 18.10
N ALA A 36 -10.55 7.55 19.37
CA ALA A 36 -11.90 7.86 19.85
C ALA A 36 -12.30 9.33 19.64
N SER A 37 -11.32 10.23 19.46
CA SER A 37 -11.54 11.68 19.46
C SER A 37 -11.32 12.33 18.09
N PHE A 38 -10.54 11.72 17.19
CA PHE A 38 -10.24 12.31 15.89
C PHE A 38 -9.64 11.33 14.89
N ILE A 39 -9.66 11.73 13.61
CA ILE A 39 -8.99 11.06 12.50
C ILE A 39 -7.58 11.61 12.32
N VAL A 40 -6.64 10.73 11.99
CA VAL A 40 -5.23 11.01 11.66
C VAL A 40 -4.97 10.58 10.22
N GLY A 41 -4.56 11.53 9.37
CA GLY A 41 -4.54 11.33 7.92
C GLY A 41 -5.89 11.69 7.28
N PRO A 42 -6.15 11.35 6.00
CA PRO A 42 -5.46 10.37 5.15
C PRO A 42 -4.07 10.81 4.64
N PHE A 43 -3.15 9.87 4.54
CA PHE A 43 -1.83 10.04 3.91
C PHE A 43 -1.71 9.11 2.71
N PHE A 44 -1.33 9.66 1.56
CA PHE A 44 -1.25 8.89 0.32
C PHE A 44 0.13 8.27 0.16
N PHE A 45 0.17 7.01 -0.29
CA PHE A 45 1.41 6.43 -0.80
C PHE A 45 1.58 6.86 -2.25
N GLU A 46 2.62 7.64 -2.51
CA GLU A 46 2.96 8.12 -3.84
C GLU A 46 4.07 7.26 -4.46
N ASP A 47 3.98 7.02 -5.76
CA ASP A 47 5.03 6.45 -6.60
C ASP A 47 5.18 7.32 -7.85
N ILE A 48 6.25 7.12 -8.64
CA ILE A 48 6.51 7.93 -9.83
C ILE A 48 5.49 7.57 -10.92
N GLY A 49 4.44 8.38 -11.05
CA GLY A 49 3.45 8.30 -12.12
C GLY A 49 2.15 7.58 -11.73
N PRO A 50 1.28 7.22 -12.71
CA PRO A 50 -0.07 6.71 -12.46
C PRO A 50 -0.11 5.23 -12.04
N VAL A 51 0.97 4.71 -11.47
CA VAL A 51 1.09 3.31 -11.03
C VAL A 51 0.66 3.21 -9.56
N THR A 52 -0.11 2.17 -9.24
CA THR A 52 -0.47 1.90 -7.84
C THR A 52 0.79 1.58 -7.03
N CYS A 53 1.09 2.42 -6.06
CA CYS A 53 2.21 2.24 -5.16
C CYS A 53 2.05 0.95 -4.33
N THR A 54 3.00 0.03 -4.47
CA THR A 54 3.09 -1.16 -3.61
C THR A 54 3.69 -0.77 -2.28
N VAL A 55 2.90 -0.83 -1.21
CA VAL A 55 3.38 -0.49 0.13
C VAL A 55 4.38 -1.56 0.59
N ASN A 56 5.59 -1.10 0.93
CA ASN A 56 6.61 -1.91 1.57
C ASN A 56 6.98 -1.30 2.93
N GLY A 57 7.81 -2.01 3.70
CA GLY A 57 8.19 -1.55 5.04
C GLY A 57 8.92 -0.21 5.08
N ILE A 58 9.70 0.14 4.05
CA ILE A 58 10.44 1.41 3.97
C ILE A 58 9.47 2.56 3.72
N LEU A 59 8.54 2.40 2.77
CA LEU A 59 7.50 3.39 2.50
C LEU A 59 6.58 3.57 3.70
N ASN A 60 6.26 2.47 4.40
CA ASN A 60 5.48 2.53 5.63
C ASN A 60 6.23 3.29 6.74
N GLU A 61 7.49 2.98 7.00
CA GLU A 61 8.32 3.72 7.95
C GLU A 61 8.43 5.20 7.59
N THR A 62 8.68 5.51 6.32
CA THR A 62 8.82 6.88 5.81
C THR A 62 7.55 7.69 6.05
N LEU A 63 6.39 7.10 5.72
CA LEU A 63 5.09 7.73 5.96
C LEU A 63 4.87 7.97 7.46
N MET A 64 5.23 7.00 8.31
CA MET A 64 5.07 7.14 9.75
C MET A 64 5.97 8.25 10.32
N ARG A 65 7.25 8.30 9.93
CA ARG A 65 8.21 9.32 10.38
C ARG A 65 7.83 10.72 9.93
N ASN A 66 7.41 10.87 8.68
CA ASN A 66 7.23 12.18 8.06
C ASN A 66 5.82 12.76 8.26
N HIS A 67 4.82 11.91 8.51
CA HIS A 67 3.43 12.35 8.56
C HIS A 67 2.72 11.94 9.85
N LEU A 68 2.69 10.65 10.18
CA LEU A 68 1.92 10.16 11.34
C LEU A 68 2.45 10.72 12.66
N ILE A 69 3.72 10.49 12.97
CA ILE A 69 4.31 10.90 14.24
C ILE A 69 4.21 12.42 14.40
N PRO A 70 4.59 13.25 13.41
CA PRO A 70 4.38 14.70 13.49
C PRO A 70 2.93 15.10 13.72
N ALA A 71 1.96 14.45 13.06
CA ALA A 71 0.53 14.76 13.24
C ALA A 71 0.05 14.44 14.66
N LEU A 72 0.57 13.38 15.28
CA LEU A 72 0.27 13.02 16.67
C LEU A 72 1.01 13.93 17.67
N GLN A 73 2.22 14.37 17.34
CA GLN A 73 3.00 15.32 18.16
C GLN A 73 2.30 16.69 18.22
N GLN A 74 1.78 17.17 17.10
CA GLN A 74 1.00 18.42 17.03
C GLN A 74 -0.26 18.39 17.90
N ARG A 75 -0.78 17.20 18.18
CA ARG A 75 -1.94 16.97 19.05
C ARG A 75 -1.55 16.51 20.45
N GLU A 76 -0.26 16.55 20.77
CA GLU A 76 0.31 16.20 22.07
C GLU A 76 -0.08 14.80 22.58
N CYS A 77 -0.26 13.84 21.66
CA CYS A 77 -0.83 12.53 21.99
C CYS A 77 0.04 11.33 21.64
N VAL A 78 1.26 11.52 21.10
CA VAL A 78 2.15 10.38 20.76
C VAL A 78 2.36 9.44 21.94
N GLY A 79 2.70 10.00 23.12
CA GLY A 79 3.02 9.19 24.31
C GLY A 79 1.81 8.56 25.01
N SER A 80 0.59 8.93 24.63
CA SER A 80 -0.68 8.38 25.11
C SER A 80 -1.41 7.54 24.05
N THR A 81 -0.83 7.41 22.86
CA THR A 81 -1.41 6.60 21.78
C THR A 81 -0.94 5.16 21.93
N ASP A 82 -1.89 4.27 22.19
CA ASP A 82 -1.70 2.83 22.00
C ASP A 82 -1.85 2.55 20.50
N PHE A 83 -0.80 2.03 19.86
CA PHE A 83 -0.77 1.86 18.42
C PHE A 83 -1.20 0.45 18.02
N MET A 84 -2.26 0.35 17.20
CA MET A 84 -2.79 -0.92 16.71
C MET A 84 -2.81 -0.93 15.17
N GLN A 85 -2.32 -2.03 14.59
CA GLN A 85 -2.33 -2.26 13.15
C GLN A 85 -2.55 -3.75 12.86
N ASP A 86 -2.94 -4.08 11.62
CA ASP A 86 -3.01 -5.47 11.18
C ASP A 86 -1.61 -6.10 11.02
N GLY A 87 -1.57 -7.43 10.91
CA GLY A 87 -0.34 -8.20 10.74
C GLY A 87 0.21 -8.23 9.31
N ALA A 88 -0.15 -7.30 8.43
CA ALA A 88 0.29 -7.36 7.04
C ALA A 88 1.82 -7.22 6.92
N PRO A 89 2.47 -7.94 5.98
CA PRO A 89 3.92 -7.99 5.88
C PRO A 89 4.64 -6.63 5.88
N PRO A 90 4.14 -5.56 5.21
CA PRO A 90 4.78 -4.25 5.23
C PRO A 90 4.83 -3.60 6.63
N HIS A 91 3.88 -3.92 7.51
CA HIS A 91 3.74 -3.29 8.82
C HIS A 91 4.59 -3.96 9.90
N ILE A 92 4.81 -5.27 9.76
CA ILE A 92 5.71 -6.03 10.63
C ILE A 92 7.16 -6.09 10.11
N ALA A 93 7.44 -5.49 8.95
CA ALA A 93 8.77 -5.44 8.38
C ALA A 93 9.75 -4.63 9.26
N ASN A 94 11.03 -5.02 9.23
CA ASN A 94 12.05 -4.51 10.15
C ASN A 94 12.37 -2.99 10.12
N PRO A 95 11.99 -2.18 9.12
CA PRO A 95 11.98 -0.73 9.33
C PRO A 95 10.74 -0.23 10.11
N ALA A 96 9.53 -0.59 9.68
CA ALA A 96 8.27 -0.12 10.26
C ALA A 96 8.04 -0.61 11.71
N LYS A 97 8.34 -1.89 11.98
CA LYS A 97 8.20 -2.50 13.31
C LYS A 97 9.06 -1.79 14.35
N ARG A 98 10.33 -1.54 14.03
CA ARG A 98 11.27 -0.87 14.96
C ARG A 98 10.82 0.56 15.28
N LEU A 99 10.32 1.29 14.29
CA LEU A 99 9.80 2.63 14.52
C LEU A 99 8.57 2.61 15.43
N THR A 100 7.68 1.64 15.22
CA THR A 100 6.48 1.47 16.03
C THR A 100 6.84 1.21 17.50
N GLU A 101 7.78 0.30 17.74
CA GLU A 101 8.30 -0.02 19.08
C GLU A 101 8.99 1.17 19.78
N GLN A 102 9.54 2.11 19.01
CA GLN A 102 10.21 3.30 19.55
C GLN A 102 9.25 4.46 19.84
N ALA A 103 8.22 4.63 19.01
CA ALA A 103 7.36 5.81 19.01
C ALA A 103 6.08 5.63 19.82
N PHE A 104 5.60 4.40 19.99
CA PHE A 104 4.29 4.11 20.55
C PHE A 104 4.35 3.11 21.69
N ARG A 105 3.28 3.09 22.49
CA ARG A 105 3.01 1.97 23.39
C ARG A 105 2.39 0.84 22.55
N ILE A 106 2.88 -0.36 22.80
CA ILE A 106 2.51 -1.63 22.15
C ILE A 106 2.34 -2.70 23.22
#